data_AF-A0A6V7LW36-F1
#
_entry.id   AF-A0A6V7LW36-F1
#
_cell.length_a   1.000
_cell.length_b   1.000
_cell.length_c   1.000
_cell.angle_alpha   90.00
_cell.angle_beta   90.00
_cell.angle_gamma   90.00
#
_symmetry.space_group_name_H-M   'P 1'
#
loop_
_entity.id
_entity.type
_entity.pdbx_description
1 polymer ?
#
loop_
_entity_poly.entity_id
_entity_poly.type
_entity_poly.pdbx_seq_one_letter_code
_entity_poly.pdbx_strand_id
1 'polypeptide(L)' 'PTYAGQDGIVTGWGATEESGLTSSTLREVVVPIITNAECKATKYPSRKITDNMMCAGFIDGGKDSCQ' A
#
# COMPACT_ATOMS: atom_id res chain seq x y z
N PRO A 1 0.51 10.23 -17.37
CA PRO A 1 1.17 10.72 -16.13
C PRO A 1 1.30 9.58 -15.12
N THR A 2 2.50 9.35 -14.60
CA THR A 2 2.76 8.39 -13.52
C THR A 2 2.95 9.16 -12.22
N TYR A 3 2.39 8.64 -11.12
CA TYR A 3 2.60 9.19 -9.77
C TYR A 3 3.78 8.51 -9.05
N ALA A 4 4.47 7.58 -9.73
CA ALA A 4 5.61 6.86 -9.15
C ALA A 4 6.70 7.82 -8.68
N GLY A 5 7.26 7.55 -7.49
CA GLY A 5 8.24 8.39 -6.82
C GLY A 5 7.65 9.56 -6.02
N GLN A 6 6.32 9.74 -6.02
CA GLN A 6 5.63 10.65 -5.10
C GLN A 6 5.14 9.90 -3.86
N ASP A 7 4.93 10.64 -2.77
CA ASP A 7 4.32 10.12 -1.56
C ASP A 7 2.79 10.26 -1.61
N GLY A 8 2.09 9.19 -1.24
CA GLY A 8 0.65 9.17 -1.02
C GLY A 8 0.31 9.11 0.47
N ILE A 9 -0.80 9.73 0.85
CA ILE A 9 -1.37 9.60 2.20
C ILE A 9 -2.56 8.65 2.12
N VAL A 10 -2.49 7.57 2.90
CA VAL A 10 -3.59 6.60 3.05
C VAL A 10 -4.17 6.76 4.44
N THR A 11 -5.50 6.89 4.53
CA THR A 11 -6.20 7.07 5.80
C THR A 11 -7.28 5.99 6.00
N GLY A 12 -7.50 5.53 7.23
CA GLY A 12 -8.55 4.56 7.52
C GLY A 12 -8.69 4.18 8.99
N TRP A 13 -9.65 3.29 9.26
CA TRP A 13 -9.95 2.73 10.59
C TRP A 13 -9.68 1.23 10.68
N GLY A 14 -8.95 0.66 9.71
CA GLY A 14 -8.60 -0.78 9.70
C GLY A 14 -7.76 -1.20 10.92
N ALA A 15 -7.43 -2.49 10.99
CA ALA A 15 -6.55 -2.99 12.03
C ALA A 15 -5.15 -2.36 11.97
N THR A 16 -4.47 -2.24 13.11
CA THR A 16 -3.08 -1.75 13.17
C THR A 16 -2.04 -2.87 13.10
N GLU A 17 -2.49 -4.11 13.11
CA GLU A 17 -1.69 -5.33 13.04
C GLU A 17 -2.50 -6.45 12.37
N GLU A 18 -1.82 -7.45 11.82
CA GLU A 18 -2.49 -8.57 11.17
C GLU A 18 -3.42 -9.30 12.16
N SER A 19 -4.68 -9.52 11.76
CA SER A 19 -5.72 -10.12 12.61
C SER A 19 -6.04 -9.35 13.91
N GLY A 20 -5.62 -8.08 13.99
CA GLY A 20 -5.93 -7.18 15.10
C GLY A 20 -7.37 -6.62 15.05
N LEU A 21 -7.70 -5.82 16.08
CA LEU A 21 -8.95 -5.06 16.10
C LEU A 21 -8.84 -3.79 15.25
N THR A 22 -9.96 -3.38 14.66
CA THR A 22 -10.07 -2.12 13.93
C THR A 22 -9.87 -0.92 14.87
N SER A 23 -9.33 0.17 14.32
CA SER A 23 -9.06 1.37 15.11
C SER A 23 -10.34 2.17 15.36
N SER A 24 -10.55 2.61 16.60
CA SER A 24 -11.62 3.55 16.95
C SER A 24 -11.33 4.99 16.52
N THR A 25 -10.08 5.28 16.14
CA THR A 25 -9.60 6.60 15.74
C THR A 25 -9.10 6.53 14.31
N LEU A 26 -9.38 7.55 13.49
CA LEU A 26 -8.85 7.65 12.14
C LEU A 26 -7.32 7.65 12.20
N ARG A 27 -6.69 6.78 11.40
CA ARG A 27 -5.25 6.70 11.24
C ARG A 27 -4.85 7.14 9.85
N GLU A 28 -3.62 7.61 9.73
CA GLU A 28 -2.99 7.96 8.46
C GLU A 28 -1.60 7.36 8.36
N VAL A 29 -1.17 7.09 7.13
CA VAL A 29 0.18 6.65 6.82
C VAL A 29 0.64 7.23 5.49
N VAL A 30 1.89 7.68 5.46
CA VAL A 30 2.56 8.13 4.24
C VAL A 30 3.30 6.94 3.63
N VAL A 31 3.04 6.66 2.36
CA VAL A 31 3.66 5.55 1.62
C VAL A 31 4.13 6.01 0.24
N PRO A 32 5.29 5.54 -0.25
CA PRO A 32 5.77 5.89 -1.58
C PRO A 32 4.95 5.16 -2.64
N ILE A 33 4.59 5.87 -3.71
CA ILE A 33 3.95 5.28 -4.88
C ILE A 33 5.04 4.64 -5.75
N ILE A 34 4.87 3.36 -6.07
CA ILE A 34 5.81 2.59 -6.91
C ILE A 34 5.17 2.25 -8.24
N THR A 35 5.99 1.95 -9.24
CA THR A 35 5.50 1.52 -10.55
C THR A 35 4.87 0.12 -10.47
N ASN A 36 3.94 -0.18 -11.39
CA ASN A 36 3.40 -1.53 -11.52
C ASN A 36 4.49 -2.56 -11.88
N ALA A 37 5.58 -2.14 -12.53
CA ALA A 37 6.72 -3.00 -12.83
C ALA A 37 7.47 -3.41 -11.55
N GLU A 38 7.80 -2.45 -10.69
CA GLU A 38 8.41 -2.71 -9.37
C GLU A 38 7.48 -3.57 -8.51
N CYS A 39 6.18 -3.24 -8.48
CA CYS A 39 5.19 -4.00 -7.72
C CYS A 39 5.08 -5.46 -8.18
N LYS A 40 5.12 -5.71 -9.51
CA LYS A 40 5.13 -7.06 -10.10
C LYS A 40 6.43 -7.83 -9.84
N ALA A 41 7.52 -7.14 -9.50
CA ALA A 41 8.80 -7.75 -9.14
C ALA A 41 8.89 -8.13 -7.64
N THR A 42 7.89 -7.77 -6.83
CA THR A 42 7.80 -8.19 -5.43
C THR A 42 7.33 -9.65 -5.29
N LYS A 43 7.16 -10.12 -4.04
CA LYS A 43 6.54 -11.41 -3.75
C LYS A 43 5.03 -11.44 -4.06
N TYR A 44 4.42 -10.29 -4.36
CA TYR A 44 3.00 -10.22 -4.72
C TYR A 44 2.75 -10.90 -6.07
N PRO A 45 1.67 -11.68 -6.24
CA PRO A 45 1.40 -12.36 -7.51
C PRO A 45 1.24 -11.37 -8.67
N SER A 46 2.21 -11.32 -9.58
CA SER A 46 2.25 -10.33 -10.68
C SER A 46 0.98 -10.32 -11.54
N ARG A 47 0.35 -11.48 -11.75
CA ARG A 47 -0.92 -11.64 -12.49
C ARG A 47 -2.12 -10.93 -11.86
N LYS A 48 -2.02 -10.52 -10.60
CA LYS A 48 -3.10 -9.81 -9.88
C LYS A 48 -3.01 -8.29 -10.03
N ILE A 49 -1.91 -7.75 -10.56
CA ILE A 49 -1.72 -6.30 -10.75
C ILE A 49 -2.11 -5.95 -12.19
N THR A 50 -3.25 -5.29 -12.36
CA THR A 50 -3.74 -4.82 -13.67
C THR A 50 -3.34 -3.38 -13.93
N ASP A 51 -3.52 -2.91 -15.17
CA ASP A 51 -3.16 -1.53 -15.55
C ASP A 51 -4.12 -0.48 -14.98
N ASN A 52 -5.25 -0.91 -14.40
CA ASN A 52 -6.20 -0.05 -13.70
C ASN A 52 -5.87 0.10 -12.20
N MET A 53 -4.75 -0.48 -11.75
CA MET A 53 -4.30 -0.44 -10.35
C MET A 53 -3.03 0.40 -10.24
N MET A 54 -2.81 0.93 -9.03
CA MET A 54 -1.55 1.53 -8.61
C MET A 54 -1.06 0.84 -7.34
N CYS A 55 0.25 0.74 -7.17
CA CYS A 55 0.86 0.22 -5.96
C CYS A 55 1.49 1.35 -5.16
N ALA A 56 1.32 1.32 -3.84
CA ALA A 56 1.97 2.23 -2.92
C ALA A 56 2.37 1.44 -1.66
N GLY A 57 3.59 1.65 -1.18
CA GLY A 57 4.12 0.90 -0.06
C GLY A 57 5.63 0.70 -0.14
N PHE A 58 6.22 0.30 0.97
CA PHE A 58 7.64 0.02 1.08
C PHE A 58 7.92 -1.42 0.61
N ILE A 59 8.90 -1.60 -0.29
CA ILE A 59 9.28 -2.93 -0.81
C ILE A 59 9.73 -3.87 0.31
N ASP A 60 10.42 -3.33 1.32
CA ASP A 60 10.89 -4.07 2.49
C ASP A 60 9.81 -4.26 3.57
N GLY A 61 8.60 -3.74 3.34
CA GLY A 61 7.49 -3.75 4.30
C GLY A 61 7.60 -2.68 5.39
N GLY A 62 6.90 -2.91 6.50
CA GLY A 62 6.95 -2.06 7.71
C GLY A 62 5.69 -1.26 7.96
N LYS A 63 5.20 -0.50 6.97
CA LYS A 63 3.95 0.27 7.09
C LYS A 63 3.10 0.08 5.85
N ASP A 64 1.85 -0.33 6.04
CA ASP A 64 0.87 -0.57 4.99
C ASP A 64 -0.56 -0.36 5.55
N SER A 65 -1.54 -0.31 4.66
CA SER A 65 -2.95 -0.44 4.97
C SER A 65 -3.32 -1.86 5.45
N CYS A 66 -4.29 -1.97 6.35
CA CYS A 66 -4.83 -3.25 6.80
C CYS A 66 -6.38 -3.19 6.81
N GLN A 67 -7.01 -4.37 6.74
CA GLN A 67 -8.46 -4.53 6.76
C GLN A 67 -9.06 -4.26 8.15
#